data_AF-R6DQR0-F1
#
_entry.id   AF-R6DQR0-F1
#
_cell.length_a   1.000
_cell.length_b   1.000
_cell.length_c   1.000
_cell.angle_alpha   90.00
_cell.angle_beta   90.00
_cell.angle_gamma   90.00
#
_symmetry.space_group_name_H-M   'P 1'
#
loop_
_entity.id
_entity.type
_entity.pdbx_description
1 polymer ?
#
loop_
_entity_poly.entity_id
_entity_poly.type
_entity_poly.pdbx_seq_one_letter_code
_entity_poly.pdbx_strand_id
1 'polypeptide(L)'
;MNETNLTKYANGFTITVNKEAGEMLIAFTQNQPIYDANERDFKAAPAREVCSIVLPYGIGIQLGTIIEEAQRTVENPNQAEGQN
;
A
#
# COMPACT_ATOMS: atom_id res chain seq x y z
N MET A 1 -0.83 3.01 30.00
CA MET A 1 -1.92 2.93 28.99
C MET A 1 -1.39 2.10 27.84
N ASN A 2 -2.14 1.08 27.42
CA ASN A 2 -1.75 0.08 26.42
C ASN A 2 -1.25 0.73 25.12
N GLU A 3 0.04 0.55 24.82
CA GLU A 3 0.48 0.55 23.43
C GLU A 3 -0.12 -0.70 22.79
N THR A 4 -1.21 -0.48 22.05
CA THR A 4 -1.80 -1.50 21.20
C THR A 4 -0.67 -1.93 20.25
N ASN A 5 -0.16 -3.15 20.40
CA ASN A 5 0.80 -3.78 19.49
C ASN A 5 0.14 -3.90 18.10
N LEU A 6 0.11 -2.79 17.38
CA LEU A 6 -0.41 -2.67 16.03
C LEU A 6 0.72 -3.09 15.09
N THR A 7 0.99 -4.38 15.05
CA THR A 7 1.86 -4.94 14.03
C THR A 7 1.07 -4.99 12.73
N LYS A 8 1.03 -3.85 12.03
CA LYS A 8 0.40 -3.72 10.71
C LYS A 8 1.32 -4.32 9.65
N TYR A 9 1.07 -5.58 9.30
CA TYR A 9 1.79 -6.31 8.24
C TYR A 9 1.06 -6.19 6.89
N ALA A 10 0.74 -4.98 6.43
CA ALA A 10 0.34 -4.83 5.03
C ALA A 10 1.60 -4.94 4.17
N ASN A 11 1.85 -6.12 3.59
CA ASN A 11 3.07 -6.43 2.84
C ASN A 11 2.96 -6.03 1.34
N GLY A 12 1.86 -5.40 0.96
CA GLY A 12 1.68 -4.84 -0.37
C GLY A 12 0.32 -4.18 -0.53
N PHE A 13 0.18 -3.43 -1.63
CA PHE A 13 -1.12 -2.98 -2.11
C PHE A 13 -1.16 -3.10 -3.63
N THR A 14 -2.37 -3.18 -4.19
CA THR A 14 -2.62 -3.16 -5.63
C THR A 14 -3.64 -2.08 -5.91
N ILE A 15 -3.35 -1.24 -6.91
CA ILE A 15 -4.27 -0.21 -7.39
C ILE A 15 -4.88 -0.70 -8.70
N THR A 16 -6.21 -0.74 -8.76
CA THR A 16 -6.97 -1.02 -9.98
C THR A 16 -7.80 0.21 -10.32
N VAL A 17 -7.72 0.67 -11.56
CA VAL A 17 -8.42 1.87 -12.02
C VAL A 17 -9.48 1.46 -13.04
N ASN A 18 -10.74 1.77 -12.75
CA ASN A 18 -11.84 1.59 -13.68
C ASN A 18 -12.36 2.96 -14.13
N LYS A 19 -11.84 3.43 -15.27
CA LYS A 19 -12.21 4.73 -15.84
C LYS A 19 -13.66 4.80 -16.29
N GLU A 20 -14.25 3.68 -16.73
CA GLU A 20 -15.63 3.62 -17.21
C GLU A 20 -16.63 3.70 -16.06
N ALA A 21 -16.34 3.02 -14.95
CA ALA A 21 -17.14 3.10 -13.72
C ALA A 21 -16.87 4.37 -12.91
N GLY A 22 -15.79 5.11 -13.23
CA GLY A 22 -15.41 6.32 -12.49
C GLY A 22 -14.85 6.02 -11.09
N GLU A 23 -14.19 4.87 -10.92
CA GLU A 23 -13.71 4.38 -9.63
C GLU A 23 -12.24 3.92 -9.67
N MET A 24 -11.59 3.94 -8.51
CA MET A 24 -10.29 3.35 -8.24
C MET A 24 -10.43 2.44 -7.01
N LEU A 25 -9.92 1.22 -7.11
CA LEU A 25 -9.84 0.27 -6.01
C LEU A 25 -8.39 0.16 -5.53
N ILE A 26 -8.17 0.28 -4.22
CA ILE A 26 -6.90 0.01 -3.57
C ILE A 26 -7.10 -1.21 -2.68
N ALA A 27 -6.52 -2.34 -3.07
CA ALA A 27 -6.55 -3.58 -2.32
C ALA A 27 -5.24 -3.75 -1.54
N PHE A 28 -5.32 -3.82 -0.22
CA PHE A 28 -4.18 -4.10 0.67
C PHE A 28 -4.06 -5.59 0.89
N THR A 29 -2.85 -6.10 0.73
CA THR A 29 -2.56 -7.52 0.88
C THR A 29 -1.51 -7.77 1.95
N GLN A 30 -1.61 -8.93 2.58
CA GLN A 30 -0.68 -9.40 3.59
C GLN A 30 -0.22 -10.82 3.26
N ASN A 31 1.10 -11.01 3.27
CA ASN A 31 1.71 -12.33 3.32
C ASN A 31 1.87 -12.69 4.80
N GLN A 32 0.97 -13.51 5.34
CA GLN A 32 1.12 -14.01 6.71
C GLN A 32 1.73 -15.41 6.65
N PRO A 33 2.98 -15.60 7.13
CA PRO A 33 3.60 -16.92 7.14
C PRO A 33 2.74 -17.92 7.92
N ILE A 34 2.67 -19.15 7.42
CA ILE A 34 1.95 -20.23 8.08
C ILE A 34 2.98 -21.16 8.71
N TYR A 35 2.84 -21.41 10.01
CA TYR A 35 3.69 -22.36 10.71
C TYR A 35 3.38 -23.79 10.25
N ASP A 36 4.40 -24.51 9.77
CA ASP A 36 4.35 -25.93 9.47
C ASP A 36 4.93 -26.71 10.64
N ALA A 37 4.07 -27.39 11.40
CA ALA A 37 4.49 -28.16 12.57
C ALA A 37 5.34 -29.39 12.21
N ASN A 38 5.24 -29.92 10.99
CA ASN A 38 6.01 -31.09 10.56
C ASN A 38 7.46 -30.70 10.29
N GLU A 39 7.66 -29.56 9.63
CA GLU A 39 8.99 -29.03 9.31
C GLU A 39 9.56 -28.12 10.41
N ARG A 40 8.72 -27.79 11.41
CA ARG A 40 9.02 -26.86 12.51
C ARG A 40 9.48 -25.48 12.01
N ASP A 41 8.93 -25.03 10.90
CA ASP A 41 9.34 -23.80 10.22
C ASP A 41 8.13 -22.97 9.75
N PHE A 42 8.35 -21.70 9.44
CA PHE A 42 7.33 -20.82 8.87
C PHE A 42 7.44 -20.81 7.34
N LYS A 43 6.38 -21.26 6.67
CA LYS A 43 6.31 -21.24 5.21
C LYS A 43 5.71 -19.93 4.72
N ALA A 44 6.23 -19.44 3.60
CA ALA A 44 5.61 -18.35 2.87
C ALA A 44 4.19 -18.75 2.44
N ALA A 45 3.21 -17.90 2.76
CA ALA A 45 1.84 -18.07 2.33
C ALA A 45 1.53 -17.14 1.16
N PRO A 46 0.56 -17.49 0.29
CA PRO A 46 0.07 -16.58 -0.72
C PRO A 46 -0.50 -15.31 -0.07
N ALA A 47 -0.36 -14.19 -0.78
CA ALA A 47 -0.92 -12.91 -0.36
C ALA A 47 -2.43 -13.03 -0.18
N ARG A 48 -2.92 -12.54 0.95
CA ARG A 48 -4.36 -12.44 1.23
C ARG A 48 -4.75 -10.98 1.27
N GLU A 49 -5.86 -10.65 0.61
CA GLU A 49 -6.47 -9.33 0.76
C GLU A 49 -6.95 -9.18 2.21
N VAL A 50 -6.57 -8.07 2.84
CA VAL A 50 -6.96 -7.74 4.21
C VAL A 50 -7.91 -6.55 4.26
N CYS A 51 -7.84 -5.65 3.29
CA CYS A 51 -8.68 -4.48 3.21
C CYS A 51 -8.75 -3.99 1.77
N SER A 52 -9.89 -3.46 1.37
CA SER A 52 -10.10 -2.81 0.08
C SER A 52 -10.78 -1.47 0.28
N ILE A 53 -10.28 -0.45 -0.43
CA ILE A 53 -10.85 0.89 -0.43
C ILE A 53 -11.26 1.23 -1.86
N VAL A 54 -12.53 1.60 -2.05
CA VAL A 54 -13.03 2.15 -3.31
C VAL A 54 -13.06 3.67 -3.20
N LEU A 55 -12.45 4.34 -4.17
CA LEU A 55 -12.36 5.79 -4.27
C LEU A 55 -12.95 6.24 -5.61
N PRO A 56 -13.59 7.42 -5.67
CA PRO A 56 -13.90 8.07 -6.93
C PRO A 56 -12.63 8.27 -7.77
N TYR A 57 -12.73 8.06 -9.08
CA TYR A 57 -11.61 8.17 -10.02
C TYR A 57 -10.87 9.51 -9.91
N GLY A 58 -11.60 10.62 -9.73
CA GLY A 58 -11.00 11.94 -9.55
C GLY A 58 -10.08 12.03 -8.33
N ILE A 59 -10.45 11.39 -7.21
CA ILE A 59 -9.61 11.31 -6.00
C ILE A 59 -8.41 10.40 -6.28
N GLY A 60 -8.62 9.30 -6.98
CA GLY A 60 -7.55 8.38 -7.37
C GLY A 60 -6.46 9.05 -8.21
N ILE A 61 -6.83 9.90 -9.16
CA ILE A 61 -5.86 10.67 -9.96
C ILE A 61 -5.04 11.62 -9.09
N GLN A 62 -5.68 12.35 -8.17
CA GLN A 62 -4.97 13.23 -7.23
C GLN A 62 -3.98 12.45 -6.36
N LEU A 63 -4.37 11.26 -5.88
CA LEU A 63 -3.49 10.38 -5.12
C LEU A 63 -2.25 9.99 -5.95
N GLY A 64 -2.45 9.63 -7.22
CA GLY A 64 -1.36 9.31 -8.15
C GLY A 64 -0.39 10.47 -8.32
N THR A 65 -0.89 11.69 -8.55
CA THR A 65 -0.05 12.89 -8.68
C THR A 65 0.77 13.17 -7.42
N ILE A 66 0.16 13.07 -6.23
CA ILE A 66 0.87 13.26 -4.96
C ILE A 66 1.98 12.21 -4.77
N ILE A 67 1.72 10.95 -5.14
CA ILE A 67 2.73 9.87 -5.06
C ILE A 67 3.89 10.15 -6.02
N GLU A 68 3.62 10.59 -7.25
CA GLU A 68 4.67 10.95 -8.22
C GLU A 68 5.52 12.12 -7.74
N GLU A 69 4.89 13.15 -7.16
CA GLU A 69 5.60 14.29 -6.57
C GLU A 69 6.50 13.85 -5.42
N ALA A 70 5.97 13.04 -4.49
CA ALA A 70 6.74 12.50 -3.38
C ALA A 70 7.94 11.66 -3.86
N GLN A 71 7.77 10.83 -4.90
CA GLN A 71 8.86 10.06 -5.49
C GLN A 71 9.96 10.97 -6.04
N ARG A 72 9.60 12.05 -6.77
CA ARG A 72 10.59 13.00 -7.30
C ARG A 72 11.38 13.70 -6.19
N THR A 73 10.74 14.04 -5.07
CA THR A 73 11.42 14.63 -3.91
C THR A 73 12.41 13.66 -3.27
N VAL A 74 12.05 12.38 -3.17
CA VAL A 74 12.94 11.33 -2.64
C VAL A 74 14.12 11.08 -3.58
N GLU A 75 13.90 11.11 -4.89
CA GLU A 75 14.95 10.89 -5.91
C GLU A 75 15.87 12.11 -6.09
N ASN A 76 15.38 13.32 -5.88
CA ASN A 76 16.13 14.58 -6.01
C ASN A 76 15.99 15.47 -4.76
N PRO A 77 16.59 15.08 -3.62
CA PRO A 77 16.43 15.80 -2.35
C PRO A 77 16.95 17.25 -2.40
N ASN A 78 17.91 17.56 -3.28
CA ASN A 78 18.53 18.89 -3.37
C ASN A 78 17.72 19.93 -4.19
N GLN A 79 16.57 19.57 -4.76
CA GLN A 79 15.70 20.52 -5.49
C GLN A 79 14.55 21.07 -4.63
N ALA A 80 14.30 20.50 -3.45
CA ALA A 80 13.19 20.90 -2.58
C ALA A 80 13.45 22.18 -1.76
N GLU A 81 14.71 22.61 -1.63
CA GLU A 81 15.10 23.77 -0.80
C GLU A 81 15.27 25.09 -1.59
N GLY A 82 14.96 25.09 -2.89
CA GLY A 82 15.35 26.15 -3.83
C GLY A 82 14.31 27.20 -4.18
N GLN A 83 13.15 27.28 -3.51
CA GLN A 83 12.14 28.30 -3.77
C GLN A 83 11.51 28.82 -2.47
N ASN A 84 12.17 29.80 -1.85
CA ASN A 84 11.55 30.80 -0.97
C ASN A 84 11.46 32.13 -1.72
#